data_AF-A0A930HKF7-F1
#
_entry.id   AF-A0A930HKF7-F1
#
_cell.length_a   1.000
_cell.length_b   1.000
_cell.length_c   1.000
_cell.angle_alpha   90.00
_cell.angle_beta   90.00
_cell.angle_gamma   90.00
#
_symmetry.space_group_name_H-M   'P 1'
#
loop_
_entity.id
_entity.type
_entity.pdbx_description
1 polymer ?
#
loop_
_entity_poly.entity_id
_entity_poly.type
_entity_poly.pdbx_seq_one_letter_code
_entity_poly.pdbx_strand_id
1 'polypeptide(L)'
;MNNINEFINGENYEVLLKSVQKISSIEIDNTVPFALLDYDNEMLKAAQVKIDDLESLLGSNMNEAMTFIDKKMQFDFEDDDEYPRGEEISDDDKPHTIEELPYYKNFLVSFLIEYYLLKEQPTELGKYLKRTHIAQATKYEKELRNIWKEVSELK
;
A
#
# COMPACT_ATOMS: atom_id res chain seq x y z
N MET A 1 3.46 8.31 -19.57
CA MET A 1 2.57 7.30 -20.20
C MET A 1 1.42 7.06 -19.24
N ASN A 2 0.15 7.03 -19.68
CA ASN A 2 -1.02 6.96 -18.75
C ASN A 2 -1.57 5.54 -18.54
N ASN A 3 -0.78 4.50 -18.77
CA ASN A 3 -1.25 3.12 -18.70
C ASN A 3 -0.69 2.43 -17.45
N ILE A 4 -1.57 2.14 -16.48
CA ILE A 4 -1.17 1.46 -15.24
C ILE A 4 -0.54 0.09 -15.51
N ASN A 5 -0.99 -0.60 -16.57
CA ASN A 5 -0.41 -1.87 -16.96
C ASN A 5 1.04 -1.69 -17.45
N GLU A 6 1.36 -0.64 -18.20
CA GLU A 6 2.74 -0.37 -18.61
C GLU A 6 3.61 -0.03 -17.39
N PHE A 7 3.09 0.76 -16.46
CA PHE A 7 3.80 1.14 -15.23
C PHE A 7 4.20 -0.07 -14.38
N ILE A 8 3.27 -0.98 -14.08
CA ILE A 8 3.55 -2.18 -13.26
C ILE A 8 4.41 -3.23 -14.00
N ASN A 9 4.62 -3.06 -15.30
CA ASN A 9 5.56 -3.85 -16.11
C ASN A 9 6.87 -3.06 -16.39
N GLY A 10 7.02 -1.86 -15.81
CA GLY A 10 8.21 -1.03 -15.97
C GLY A 10 9.39 -1.49 -15.12
N GLU A 11 10.60 -1.16 -15.56
CA GLU A 11 11.86 -1.58 -14.92
C GLU A 11 11.95 -1.16 -13.44
N ASN A 12 11.64 0.10 -13.14
CA ASN A 12 11.68 0.63 -11.78
C ASN A 12 10.69 -0.11 -10.85
N TYR A 13 9.50 -0.41 -11.36
CA TYR A 13 8.49 -1.13 -10.59
C TYR A 13 8.91 -2.58 -10.34
N GLU A 14 9.48 -3.27 -11.34
CA GLU A 14 9.99 -4.63 -11.16
C GLU A 14 11.14 -4.70 -10.15
N VAL A 15 12.04 -3.72 -10.16
CA VAL A 15 13.15 -3.63 -9.20
C VAL A 15 12.60 -3.48 -7.79
N LEU A 16 11.63 -2.58 -7.60
CA LEU A 16 10.95 -2.41 -6.31
C LEU A 16 10.26 -3.70 -5.86
N LEU A 17 9.47 -4.32 -6.74
CA LEU A 17 8.71 -5.53 -6.47
C LEU A 17 9.62 -6.69 -6.06
N LYS A 18 10.72 -6.93 -6.77
CA LYS A 18 11.70 -7.99 -6.44
C LYS A 18 12.37 -7.74 -5.09
N SER A 19 12.67 -6.49 -4.76
CA SER A 19 13.24 -6.15 -3.46
C SER A 19 12.26 -6.41 -2.32
N VAL A 20 11.01 -5.97 -2.46
CA VAL A 20 9.95 -6.21 -1.47
C VAL A 20 9.68 -7.70 -1.32
N GLN A 21 9.57 -8.43 -2.44
CA GLN A 21 9.38 -9.88 -2.44
C GLN A 21 10.46 -10.62 -1.64
N LYS A 22 11.73 -10.18 -1.78
CA LYS A 22 12.86 -10.79 -1.08
C LYS A 22 12.87 -10.48 0.41
N ILE A 23 12.49 -9.27 0.80
CA ILE A 23 12.52 -8.83 2.21
C ILE A 23 11.36 -9.45 2.98
N SER A 24 10.16 -9.43 2.42
CA SER A 24 8.93 -9.86 3.09
C SER A 24 8.59 -11.34 2.85
N SER A 25 9.40 -12.05 2.06
CA SER A 25 9.22 -13.48 1.72
C SER A 25 7.81 -13.83 1.20
N ILE A 26 7.19 -12.92 0.45
CA ILE A 26 5.83 -13.08 -0.08
C ILE A 26 5.84 -13.76 -1.46
N GLU A 27 4.74 -14.46 -1.76
CA GLU A 27 4.49 -14.96 -3.12
C GLU A 27 3.78 -13.89 -3.96
N ILE A 28 4.18 -13.78 -5.23
CA ILE A 28 3.63 -12.80 -6.18
C ILE A 28 3.04 -13.50 -7.40
N ASP A 29 1.77 -13.24 -7.68
CA ASP A 29 1.15 -13.54 -8.97
C ASP A 29 1.34 -12.37 -9.95
N ASN A 30 1.95 -12.67 -11.09
CA ASN A 30 2.18 -11.69 -12.15
C ASN A 30 0.94 -11.44 -13.03
N THR A 31 -0.09 -12.27 -12.89
CA THR A 31 -1.32 -12.23 -13.68
C THR A 31 -2.34 -11.31 -13.01
N VAL A 32 -2.29 -10.03 -13.32
CA VAL A 32 -3.23 -9.06 -12.73
C VAL A 32 -4.55 -9.07 -13.48
N PRO A 33 -5.69 -9.35 -12.82
CA PRO A 33 -7.01 -9.22 -13.43
C PRO A 33 -7.31 -7.77 -13.84
N PHE A 34 -8.01 -7.58 -14.95
CA PHE A 34 -8.38 -6.24 -15.43
C PHE A 34 -9.13 -5.40 -14.39
N ALA A 35 -9.99 -6.03 -13.57
CA ALA A 35 -10.72 -5.35 -12.51
C ALA A 35 -9.80 -4.69 -11.46
N LEU A 36 -8.63 -5.30 -11.18
CA LEU A 36 -7.66 -4.71 -10.26
C LEU A 36 -6.90 -3.54 -10.89
N LEU A 37 -6.63 -3.60 -12.20
CA LEU A 37 -6.06 -2.46 -12.94
C LEU A 37 -7.04 -1.28 -12.99
N ASP A 38 -8.33 -1.54 -13.17
CA ASP A 38 -9.38 -0.51 -13.10
C ASP A 38 -9.47 0.08 -11.70
N TYR A 39 -9.38 -0.75 -10.66
CA TYR A 39 -9.31 -0.28 -9.28
C TYR A 39 -8.12 0.65 -9.04
N ASP A 40 -6.91 0.28 -9.46
CA ASP A 40 -5.72 1.13 -9.35
C ASP A 40 -5.90 2.49 -10.05
N ASN A 41 -6.54 2.50 -11.21
CA ASN A 41 -6.87 3.74 -11.92
C ASN A 41 -7.84 4.62 -11.13
N GLU A 42 -8.84 4.05 -10.47
CA GLU A 42 -9.73 4.78 -9.58
C GLU A 42 -8.99 5.34 -8.36
N MET A 43 -8.05 4.58 -7.79
CA MET A 43 -7.20 5.03 -6.67
C MET A 43 -6.32 6.22 -7.08
N LEU A 44 -5.69 6.17 -8.25
CA LEU A 44 -4.92 7.29 -8.82
C LEU A 44 -5.79 8.54 -9.01
N LYS A 45 -7.00 8.39 -9.56
CA LYS A 45 -7.97 9.49 -9.71
C LYS A 45 -8.39 10.07 -8.36
N ALA A 46 -8.68 9.22 -7.38
CA ALA A 46 -9.07 9.65 -6.04
C ALA A 46 -7.95 10.42 -5.33
N ALA A 47 -6.70 10.00 -5.55
CA ALA A 47 -5.50 10.65 -5.05
C ALA A 47 -5.09 11.90 -5.83
N GLN A 48 -5.64 12.09 -7.04
CA GLN A 48 -5.21 13.12 -7.99
C GLN A 48 -3.73 13.00 -8.39
N VAL A 49 -3.24 11.76 -8.49
CA VAL A 49 -1.85 11.41 -8.82
C VAL A 49 -1.79 10.85 -10.24
N LYS A 50 -0.78 11.26 -11.01
CA LYS A 50 -0.52 10.67 -12.33
C LYS A 50 0.53 9.57 -12.23
N ILE A 51 0.51 8.66 -13.19
CA ILE A 51 1.55 7.62 -13.31
C ILE A 51 2.94 8.24 -13.45
N ASP A 52 3.06 9.30 -14.26
CA ASP A 52 4.33 10.02 -14.44
C ASP A 52 4.90 10.55 -13.10
N ASP A 53 4.04 10.92 -12.15
CA ASP A 53 4.47 11.35 -10.81
C ASP A 53 5.09 10.18 -10.03
N LEU A 54 4.49 8.99 -10.12
CA LEU A 54 5.01 7.76 -9.50
C LEU A 54 6.30 7.28 -10.19
N GLU A 55 6.40 7.39 -11.51
CA GLU A 55 7.63 7.07 -12.25
C GLU A 55 8.80 7.97 -11.81
N SER A 56 8.55 9.28 -11.73
CA SER A 56 9.54 10.26 -11.26
C SER A 56 9.95 10.00 -9.81
N LEU A 57 8.99 9.65 -8.96
CA LEU A 57 9.21 9.30 -7.56
C LEU A 57 10.13 8.09 -7.43
N LEU A 58 9.88 7.01 -8.18
CA LEU A 58 10.73 5.82 -8.16
C LEU A 58 12.13 6.11 -8.74
N GLY A 59 12.22 6.91 -9.80
CA GLY A 59 13.50 7.28 -10.40
C GLY A 59 14.40 8.08 -9.45
N SER A 60 13.82 8.88 -8.55
CA SER A 60 14.56 9.78 -7.66
C SER A 60 14.68 9.27 -6.21
N ASN A 61 13.79 8.38 -5.78
CA ASN A 61 13.62 8.02 -4.38
C ASN A 61 13.44 6.50 -4.14
N MET A 62 13.94 5.65 -5.04
CA MET A 62 13.81 4.19 -4.96
C MET A 62 14.08 3.60 -3.56
N ASN A 63 15.24 3.93 -2.96
CA ASN A 63 15.63 3.39 -1.64
C ASN A 63 14.67 3.85 -0.53
N GLU A 64 14.17 5.08 -0.61
CA GLU A 64 13.25 5.62 0.38
C GLU A 64 11.86 4.99 0.25
N ALA A 65 11.40 4.77 -0.99
CA ALA A 65 10.18 4.02 -1.27
C ALA A 65 10.26 2.57 -0.76
N MET A 66 11.41 1.90 -0.97
CA MET A 66 11.66 0.55 -0.44
C MET A 66 11.55 0.50 1.09
N THR A 67 12.23 1.41 1.81
CA THR A 67 12.19 1.45 3.28
C THR A 67 10.78 1.76 3.79
N PHE A 68 10.05 2.66 3.14
CA PHE A 68 8.67 2.95 3.50
C PHE A 68 7.76 1.73 3.35
N ILE A 69 7.85 1.04 2.22
CA ILE A 69 7.03 -0.15 1.96
C ILE A 69 7.35 -1.26 2.95
N ASP A 70 8.63 -1.52 3.22
CA ASP A 70 9.05 -2.55 4.18
C ASP A 70 8.46 -2.27 5.57
N LYS A 71 8.62 -1.05 6.09
CA LYS A 71 8.03 -0.67 7.38
C LYS A 71 6.52 -0.76 7.39
N LYS A 72 5.87 -0.37 6.29
CA LYS A 72 4.41 -0.47 6.15
C LYS A 72 3.94 -1.92 6.17
N MET A 73 4.66 -2.85 5.54
CA MET A 73 4.29 -4.28 5.53
C MET A 73 4.51 -4.96 6.88
N GLN A 74 5.42 -4.43 7.71
CA GLN A 74 5.60 -4.90 9.09
C GLN A 74 4.54 -4.33 10.05
N PHE A 75 3.74 -3.36 9.60
CA PHE A 75 2.70 -2.75 10.41
C PHE A 75 1.44 -3.61 10.33
N ASP A 76 1.13 -4.29 11.43
CA ASP A 76 -0.13 -5.00 11.60
C ASP A 76 -1.20 -3.98 12.03
N PHE A 77 -2.20 -3.78 11.18
CA PHE A 77 -3.43 -3.15 11.65
C PHE A 77 -4.15 -4.23 12.44
N GLU A 78 -3.94 -4.26 13.77
CA GLU A 78 -4.83 -5.03 14.64
C GLU A 78 -6.26 -4.65 14.25
N ASP A 79 -6.95 -5.58 13.58
CA ASP A 79 -8.38 -5.53 13.31
C ASP A 79 -9.03 -5.58 14.67
N ASP A 80 -9.23 -4.39 15.22
CA ASP A 80 -9.95 -4.13 16.46
C ASP A 80 -11.46 -4.33 16.23
N ASP A 81 -11.82 -5.39 15.49
CA ASP A 81 -13.13 -6.02 15.50
C ASP A 81 -13.28 -6.75 16.85
N GLU A 82 -13.14 -5.99 17.94
CA GLU A 82 -13.50 -6.44 19.27
C GLU A 82 -15.01 -6.65 19.26
N TYR A 83 -15.44 -7.91 19.26
CA TYR A 83 -16.84 -8.26 19.42
C TYR A 83 -17.39 -7.55 20.67
N PRO A 84 -18.61 -7.00 20.63
CA PRO A 84 -19.20 -6.35 21.78
C PRO A 84 -19.11 -7.23 23.02
N ARG A 85 -18.85 -6.65 24.21
CA ARG A 85 -18.78 -7.42 25.46
C ARG A 85 -20.01 -8.33 25.62
N GLY A 86 -19.78 -9.63 25.67
CA GLY A 86 -20.82 -10.67 25.73
C GLY A 86 -21.13 -11.37 24.41
N GLU A 87 -20.56 -10.91 23.29
CA GLU A 87 -20.56 -11.55 21.96
C GLU A 87 -19.16 -12.03 21.54
N GLU A 88 -18.19 -11.99 22.46
CA GLU A 88 -16.84 -12.53 22.25
C GLU A 88 -16.94 -14.01 21.85
N ILE A 89 -16.55 -14.30 20.60
CA ILE A 89 -16.35 -15.68 20.15
C ILE A 89 -15.14 -16.28 20.84
N SER A 90 -15.21 -17.58 21.11
CA SER A 90 -14.09 -18.32 21.68
C SER A 90 -12.89 -18.27 20.74
N ASP A 91 -11.66 -18.35 21.27
CA ASP A 91 -10.45 -18.35 20.43
C ASP A 91 -10.44 -19.51 19.39
N ASP A 92 -11.13 -20.62 19.70
CA ASP A 92 -11.32 -21.75 18.76
C ASP A 92 -12.31 -21.42 17.63
N ASP A 93 -13.23 -20.49 17.85
CA ASP A 93 -14.21 -20.03 16.86
C ASP A 93 -13.73 -18.81 16.07
N LYS A 94 -12.56 -18.24 16.41
CA LYS A 94 -11.97 -17.16 15.61
C LYS A 94 -11.62 -17.69 14.22
N PRO A 95 -11.93 -16.94 13.15
CA PRO A 95 -11.52 -17.31 11.81
C PRO A 95 -10.00 -17.36 11.75
N HIS A 96 -9.45 -18.54 11.55
CA HIS A 96 -8.02 -18.75 11.32
C HIS A 96 -7.77 -18.81 9.82
N THR A 97 -6.74 -18.11 9.34
CA THR A 97 -6.31 -18.18 7.94
C THR A 97 -5.88 -19.62 7.62
N ILE A 98 -6.62 -20.28 6.72
CA ILE A 98 -6.35 -21.66 6.32
C ILE A 98 -5.23 -21.71 5.25
N GLU A 99 -5.21 -20.71 4.37
CA GLU A 99 -4.23 -20.59 3.28
C GLU A 99 -4.00 -19.11 2.96
N GLU A 100 -2.73 -18.69 2.88
CA GLU A 100 -2.35 -17.37 2.41
C GLU A 100 -2.24 -17.39 0.88
N LEU A 101 -3.02 -16.53 0.21
CA LEU A 101 -2.97 -16.39 -1.23
C LEU A 101 -1.82 -15.46 -1.66
N PRO A 102 -1.21 -15.68 -2.83
CA PRO A 102 -0.18 -14.80 -3.35
C PRO A 102 -0.74 -13.40 -3.62
N TYR A 103 0.11 -12.38 -3.42
CA TYR A 103 -0.23 -11.01 -3.78
C TYR A 103 -0.19 -10.84 -5.30
N TYR A 104 -1.19 -10.16 -5.87
CA TYR A 104 -1.07 -9.70 -7.25
C TYR A 104 0.00 -8.63 -7.34
N LYS A 105 0.83 -8.67 -8.40
CA LYS A 105 1.98 -7.77 -8.53
C LYS A 105 1.64 -6.28 -8.43
N ASN A 106 0.40 -5.86 -8.72
CA ASN A 106 -0.04 -4.47 -8.69
C ASN A 106 -0.26 -3.92 -7.27
N PHE A 107 -0.17 -4.74 -6.23
CA PHE A 107 -0.48 -4.32 -4.85
C PHE A 107 0.32 -3.08 -4.38
N LEU A 108 1.57 -2.94 -4.85
CA LEU A 108 2.44 -1.81 -4.49
C LEU A 108 1.94 -0.46 -5.03
N VAL A 109 1.06 -0.43 -6.04
CA VAL A 109 0.50 0.82 -6.57
C VAL A 109 -0.14 1.63 -5.46
N SER A 110 -0.97 1.00 -4.63
CA SER A 110 -1.63 1.64 -3.50
C SER A 110 -0.62 2.23 -2.50
N PHE A 111 0.46 1.52 -2.22
CA PHE A 111 1.49 1.94 -1.27
C PHE A 111 2.32 3.09 -1.83
N LEU A 112 2.58 3.09 -3.14
CA LEU A 112 3.27 4.18 -3.83
C LEU A 112 2.43 5.46 -3.87
N ILE A 113 1.11 5.36 -4.02
CA ILE A 113 0.22 6.51 -3.91
C ILE A 113 0.29 7.11 -2.50
N GLU A 114 0.20 6.28 -1.46
CA GLU A 114 0.31 6.75 -0.07
C GLU A 114 1.66 7.41 0.20
N TYR A 115 2.75 6.78 -0.26
CA TYR A 115 4.10 7.32 -0.16
C TYR A 115 4.22 8.67 -0.86
N TYR A 116 3.73 8.79 -2.10
CA TYR A 116 3.71 10.04 -2.84
C TYR A 116 2.95 11.14 -2.10
N LEU A 117 1.76 10.82 -1.58
CA LEU A 117 0.94 11.77 -0.82
C LEU A 117 1.65 12.20 0.47
N LEU A 118 2.32 11.30 1.19
CA LEU A 118 3.08 11.64 2.39
C LEU A 118 4.25 12.59 2.09
N LYS A 119 4.93 12.36 0.97
CA LYS A 119 6.13 13.11 0.57
C LYS A 119 5.79 14.48 -0.05
N GLU A 120 4.89 14.52 -1.01
CA GLU A 120 4.64 15.71 -1.85
C GLU A 120 3.35 16.45 -1.47
N GLN A 121 2.32 15.73 -1.01
CA GLN A 121 0.99 16.30 -0.76
C GLN A 121 0.37 15.85 0.58
N PRO A 122 1.05 16.08 1.72
CA PRO A 122 0.66 15.49 2.99
C PRO A 122 -0.73 15.93 3.45
N THR A 123 -1.26 17.07 2.98
CA THR A 123 -2.61 17.54 3.29
C THR A 123 -3.71 16.79 2.55
N GLU A 124 -3.39 16.14 1.43
CA GLU A 124 -4.36 15.39 0.62
C GLU A 124 -4.51 13.93 1.06
N LEU A 125 -3.55 13.38 1.82
CA LEU A 125 -3.60 12.01 2.34
C LEU A 125 -4.92 11.70 3.05
N GLY A 126 -5.31 12.52 4.04
CA GLY A 126 -6.56 12.30 4.78
C GLY A 126 -7.83 12.38 3.92
N LYS A 127 -7.80 13.14 2.82
CA LYS A 127 -8.92 13.19 1.86
C LYS A 127 -8.95 11.96 0.97
N TYR A 128 -7.78 11.51 0.51
CA TYR A 128 -7.62 10.28 -0.25
C TYR A 128 -8.15 9.08 0.55
N LEU A 129 -7.69 8.87 1.79
CA LEU A 129 -8.11 7.76 2.64
C LEU A 129 -9.63 7.72 2.88
N LYS A 130 -10.27 8.90 2.99
CA LYS A 130 -11.73 9.01 3.11
C LYS A 130 -12.45 8.65 1.81
N ARG A 131 -11.91 9.03 0.65
CA ARG A 131 -12.49 8.71 -0.68
C ARG A 131 -12.36 7.22 -1.00
N THR A 132 -11.31 6.57 -0.51
CA THR A 132 -11.04 5.14 -0.74
C THR A 132 -11.71 4.25 0.31
N HIS A 133 -12.54 4.82 1.19
CA HIS A 133 -13.32 4.12 2.21
C HIS A 133 -12.48 3.24 3.14
N ILE A 134 -11.24 3.64 3.44
CA ILE A 134 -10.39 2.92 4.40
C ILE A 134 -11.00 3.04 5.80
N ALA A 135 -11.22 1.89 6.44
CA ALA A 135 -11.72 1.81 7.81
C ALA A 135 -10.77 2.55 8.76
N GLN A 136 -11.33 3.22 9.77
CA GLN A 136 -10.55 4.00 10.74
C GLN A 136 -9.53 4.97 10.09
N ALA A 137 -9.90 5.62 8.97
CA ALA A 137 -9.01 6.47 8.16
C ALA A 137 -8.13 7.45 8.97
N THR A 138 -8.64 8.01 10.07
CA THR A 138 -7.85 8.91 10.95
C THR A 138 -6.72 8.18 11.70
N LYS A 139 -6.97 6.96 12.19
CA LYS A 139 -5.95 6.11 12.84
C LYS A 139 -4.91 5.71 11.79
N TYR A 140 -5.38 5.21 10.65
CA TYR A 140 -4.53 4.83 9.51
C TYR A 140 -3.64 5.98 9.03
N GLU A 141 -4.20 7.19 8.87
CA GLU A 141 -3.44 8.38 8.49
C GLU A 141 -2.31 8.70 9.48
N LYS A 142 -2.61 8.63 10.78
CA LYS A 142 -1.62 8.90 11.83
C LYS A 142 -0.47 7.91 11.77
N GLU A 143 -0.74 6.63 11.59
CA GLU A 143 0.29 5.60 11.51
C GLU A 143 1.13 5.72 10.26
N LEU A 144 0.52 5.99 9.11
CA LEU A 144 1.25 6.31 7.88
C LEU A 144 2.22 7.48 8.07
N ARG A 145 1.79 8.53 8.78
CA ARG A 145 2.66 9.68 9.10
C ARG A 145 3.79 9.31 10.05
N ASN A 146 3.54 8.43 11.02
CA ASN A 146 4.58 7.94 11.93
C ASN A 146 5.65 7.14 11.16
N ILE A 147 5.21 6.17 10.34
CA ILE A 147 6.10 5.38 9.48
C ILE A 147 6.94 6.32 8.60
N TRP A 148 6.29 7.30 7.97
CA TRP A 148 7.00 8.25 7.11
C TRP A 148 8.03 9.11 7.86
N LYS A 149 7.69 9.55 9.07
CA LYS A 149 8.62 10.30 9.92
C LYS A 149 9.87 9.48 10.23
N GLU A 150 9.71 8.21 10.59
CA GLU A 150 10.85 7.34 10.85
C GLU A 150 11.69 7.11 9.60
N VAL A 151 11.06 6.94 8.43
CA VAL A 151 11.79 6.79 7.15
C VAL A 151 12.57 8.06 6.81
N SER A 152 11.97 9.23 7.04
CA SER A 152 12.59 10.53 6.79
C SER A 152 13.77 10.82 7.71
N GLU A 153 13.72 10.30 8.94
CA GLU A 153 14.80 10.42 9.95
C GLU A 153 15.95 9.43 9.74
N LEU A 154 15.79 8.42 8.88
CA LEU A 154 16.82 7.44 8.50
C LEU A 154 17.71 7.92 7.33
N LYS A 155 17.47 9.12 6.80
CA LYS A 155 18.30 9.79 5.78
C LYS A 155 19.56 10.42 6.35
#